data_AF-A0ABD3V602-F1
#
_entry.id   AF-A0ABD3V602-F1
#
_cell.length_a   1.000
_cell.length_b   1.000
_cell.length_c   1.000
_cell.angle_alpha   90.00
_cell.angle_beta   90.00
_cell.angle_gamma   90.00
#
_symmetry.space_group_name_H-M   'P 1'
#
loop_
_entity.id
_entity.type
_entity.pdbx_description
1 polymer ?
#
loop_
_entity_poly.entity_id
_entity_poly.type
_entity_poly.pdbx_seq_one_letter_code
_entity_poly.pdbx_strand_id
1 'polypeptide(L)'
;MFPRKMRRVSKYIFLCLCLFTVYFISLRILYAGERVSNMNKELVCTEEKRHIAFIKCMKCATESMETILRRFGYIRKLNFVLPRKRNPYLGWPGPMEKMDYRPSKRPFDILTEHAIYNKTLLDDLMPNDTVYISIIREPWSHFKSTFSYFKMASIGELPKVSDQLSEFLSDIQKYERIYSSPKKNFLRWCIPDYFSPTRSMMSHCLGMPLGFPKGRKDIMNNETAIMEYILFIDKHFKLVMLVEYFDESLILLKRLMCWSLKDILYQKTNSGNYSYRSYEPTKQQQEIHRNWSRADYMLYEYFNKTFWTKVAAQGPDFIEEVKHFKAVEAAIQNFCFGEKRPNLSTDVFIIRKTKFNSEFNVTKEYCDLMHFFILPKLWEQYSQMEGLLPERKSFMDLLFQKRPEKGCSLLY
;
A
#
# COMPACT_ATOMS: atom_id res chain seq x y z
N MET A 1 21.78 -51.81 29.76
CA MET A 1 22.68 -50.98 30.61
C MET A 1 23.35 -49.95 29.71
N PHE A 2 22.75 -48.77 29.52
CA PHE A 2 23.30 -47.73 28.64
C PHE A 2 24.56 -47.08 29.26
N PRO A 3 25.66 -46.92 28.51
CA PRO A 3 26.95 -46.54 29.08
C PRO A 3 26.91 -45.12 29.67
N ARG A 4 27.42 -44.97 30.91
CA ARG A 4 27.48 -43.71 31.68
C ARG A 4 28.08 -42.52 30.91
N LYS A 5 28.88 -42.77 29.86
CA LYS A 5 29.47 -41.75 28.97
C LYS A 5 28.43 -41.04 28.09
N MET A 6 27.41 -41.73 27.57
CA MET A 6 26.36 -41.15 26.72
C MET A 6 25.43 -40.20 27.49
N ARG A 7 25.14 -40.48 28.77
CA ARG A 7 24.31 -39.62 29.61
C ARG A 7 24.98 -38.27 29.93
N ARG A 8 26.32 -38.21 29.98
CA ARG A 8 27.04 -36.94 30.17
C ARG A 8 26.98 -36.09 28.92
N VAL A 9 27.26 -36.66 27.74
CA VAL A 9 27.21 -35.92 26.45
C VAL A 9 25.81 -35.37 26.17
N SER A 10 24.75 -36.15 26.45
CA SER A 10 23.36 -35.70 26.32
C SER A 10 23.02 -34.53 27.25
N LYS A 11 23.55 -34.50 28.49
CA LYS A 11 23.37 -33.36 29.40
C LYS A 11 24.06 -32.08 28.92
N TYR A 12 25.27 -32.19 28.36
CA TYR A 12 25.98 -31.03 27.81
C TYR A 12 25.29 -30.47 26.56
N ILE A 13 24.79 -31.32 25.66
CA ILE A 13 24.01 -30.89 24.50
C ILE A 13 22.73 -30.17 24.92
N PHE A 14 22.00 -30.72 25.90
CA PHE A 14 20.78 -30.08 26.42
C PHE A 14 21.09 -28.72 27.08
N LEU A 15 22.17 -28.64 27.86
CA LEU A 15 22.60 -27.39 28.49
C LEU A 15 23.00 -26.33 27.44
N CYS A 16 23.73 -26.72 26.39
CA CYS A 16 24.09 -25.84 25.28
C CYS A 16 22.86 -25.34 24.52
N LEU A 17 21.89 -26.21 24.24
CA LEU A 17 20.63 -25.83 23.60
C LEU A 17 19.82 -24.85 24.47
N CYS A 18 19.75 -25.08 25.79
CA CYS A 18 19.11 -24.15 26.72
C CYS A 18 19.83 -22.79 26.81
N LEU A 19 21.15 -22.78 26.84
CA LEU A 19 21.91 -21.52 26.86
C LEU A 19 21.75 -20.76 25.54
N PHE A 20 21.70 -21.48 24.41
CA PHE A 20 21.45 -20.88 23.10
C PHE A 20 20.03 -20.30 23.02
N THR A 21 19.00 -21.02 23.48
CA THR A 21 17.64 -20.48 23.48
C THR A 21 17.49 -19.28 24.42
N VAL A 22 18.08 -19.32 25.61
CA VAL A 22 18.10 -18.17 26.53
C VAL A 22 18.80 -16.98 25.89
N TYR A 23 19.97 -17.17 25.29
CA TYR A 23 20.69 -16.10 24.59
C TYR A 23 19.85 -15.45 23.47
N PHE A 24 19.17 -16.26 22.64
CA PHE A 24 18.29 -15.74 21.58
C PHE A 24 17.05 -15.03 22.11
N ILE A 25 16.47 -15.51 23.21
CA ILE A 25 15.35 -14.84 23.89
C ILE A 25 15.82 -13.50 24.47
N SER A 26 16.96 -13.48 25.15
CA SER A 26 17.57 -12.26 25.69
C SER A 26 17.91 -11.26 24.60
N LEU A 27 18.47 -11.70 23.46
CA LEU A 27 18.71 -10.84 22.30
C LEU A 27 17.39 -10.24 21.77
N ARG A 28 16.35 -11.06 21.61
CA ARG A 28 15.03 -10.58 21.16
C ARG A 28 14.41 -9.57 22.12
N ILE A 29 14.56 -9.78 23.43
CA ILE A 29 14.06 -8.85 24.46
C ILE A 29 14.84 -7.53 24.41
N LEU A 30 16.17 -7.58 24.28
CA LEU A 30 17.02 -6.39 24.13
C LEU A 30 16.67 -5.59 22.86
N TYR A 31 16.55 -6.27 21.71
CA TYR A 31 16.13 -5.65 20.45
C TYR A 31 14.70 -5.07 20.53
N ALA A 32 13.79 -5.75 21.23
CA ALA A 32 12.44 -5.22 21.47
C ALA A 32 12.48 -3.97 22.37
N GLY A 33 13.30 -3.97 23.42
CA GLY A 33 13.49 -2.86 24.34
C GLY A 33 14.06 -1.61 23.66
N GLU A 34 15.14 -1.74 22.88
CA GLU A 34 15.72 -0.64 22.09
C GLU A 34 14.72 -0.07 21.08
N ARG A 35 13.93 -0.94 20.44
CA ARG A 35 12.91 -0.54 19.47
C ARG A 35 11.78 0.25 20.15
N VAL A 36 11.34 -0.15 21.35
CA VAL A 36 10.34 0.59 22.14
C VAL A 36 10.88 1.93 22.64
N SER A 37 12.13 1.99 23.12
CA SER A 37 12.73 3.26 23.56
C SER A 37 12.93 4.25 22.41
N ASN A 38 13.30 3.76 21.22
CA ASN A 38 13.40 4.62 20.02
C ASN A 38 12.02 5.09 19.54
N MET A 39 10.98 4.24 19.58
CA MET A 39 9.61 4.67 19.28
C MET A 39 9.12 5.78 20.23
N ASN A 40 9.42 5.68 21.53
CA ASN A 40 9.02 6.69 22.51
C ASN A 40 9.77 8.03 22.34
N LYS A 41 11.02 8.03 21.85
CA LYS A 41 11.75 9.26 21.47
C LYS A 41 11.21 9.90 20.18
N GLU A 42 10.66 9.11 19.26
CA GLU A 42 10.09 9.58 17.98
C GLU A 42 8.67 10.16 18.10
N LEU A 43 8.01 10.03 19.26
CA LEU A 43 6.61 10.46 19.47
C LEU A 43 6.43 11.96 19.71
N VAL A 44 7.52 12.71 19.95
CA VAL A 44 7.47 14.17 20.04
C VAL A 44 7.49 14.71 18.61
N CYS A 45 6.36 15.27 18.16
CA CYS A 45 6.28 15.91 16.85
C CYS A 45 7.17 17.16 16.80
N THR A 46 8.32 17.06 16.12
CA THR A 46 9.25 18.19 15.98
C THR A 46 9.03 18.95 14.68
N GLU A 47 8.82 18.26 13.56
CA GLU A 47 8.76 18.87 12.23
C GLU A 47 7.85 18.07 11.28
N GLU A 48 7.05 18.80 10.48
CA GLU A 48 6.18 18.23 9.43
C GLU A 48 7.02 17.49 8.37
N LYS A 49 6.76 16.19 8.21
CA LYS A 49 7.43 15.38 7.19
C LYS A 49 6.78 15.60 5.83
N ARG A 50 7.60 15.95 4.83
CA ARG A 50 7.16 16.32 3.47
C ARG A 50 7.69 15.41 2.37
N HIS A 51 8.76 14.67 2.63
CA HIS A 51 9.38 13.77 1.66
C HIS A 51 8.87 12.35 1.89
N ILE A 52 8.15 11.79 0.91
CA ILE A 52 7.33 10.59 1.08
C ILE A 52 7.47 9.69 -0.13
N ALA A 53 7.79 8.42 0.12
CA ALA A 53 7.68 7.37 -0.87
C ALA A 53 6.56 6.41 -0.45
N PHE A 54 5.38 6.56 -1.05
CA PHE A 54 4.27 5.64 -0.87
C PHE A 54 4.29 4.54 -1.92
N ILE A 55 4.71 3.35 -1.50
CA ILE A 55 4.67 2.16 -2.35
C ILE A 55 3.29 1.53 -2.22
N LYS A 56 2.44 1.80 -3.21
CA LYS A 56 1.05 1.38 -3.20
C LYS A 56 0.87 -0.04 -3.73
N CYS A 57 0.17 -0.88 -2.98
CA CYS A 57 -0.21 -2.22 -3.42
C CYS A 57 -1.59 -2.19 -4.07
N MET A 58 -1.74 -2.69 -5.29
CA MET A 58 -3.06 -2.70 -5.96
C MET A 58 -4.13 -3.35 -5.08
N LYS A 59 -5.35 -2.80 -5.14
CA LYS A 59 -6.53 -3.28 -4.38
C LYS A 59 -6.41 -3.19 -2.85
N CYS A 60 -5.47 -2.38 -2.35
CA CYS A 60 -5.27 -2.11 -0.92
C CYS A 60 -5.72 -0.68 -0.52
N ALA A 61 -6.92 -0.25 -0.95
CA ALA A 61 -7.45 1.10 -0.68
C ALA A 61 -6.50 2.25 -1.07
N THR A 62 -5.67 2.03 -2.09
CA THR A 62 -4.60 2.96 -2.48
C THR A 62 -5.13 4.28 -3.00
N GLU A 63 -6.31 4.28 -3.62
CA GLU A 63 -6.92 5.50 -4.15
C GLU A 63 -7.22 6.52 -3.06
N SER A 64 -7.76 6.06 -1.92
CA SER A 64 -8.02 6.93 -0.77
C SER A 64 -6.71 7.50 -0.20
N MET A 65 -5.64 6.71 -0.15
CA MET A 65 -4.32 7.22 0.22
C MET A 65 -3.75 8.20 -0.81
N GLU A 66 -3.93 7.94 -2.10
CA GLU A 66 -3.46 8.81 -3.16
C GLU A 66 -4.14 10.18 -3.11
N THR A 67 -5.45 10.26 -2.83
CA THR A 67 -6.12 11.57 -2.69
C THR A 67 -5.58 12.36 -1.51
N ILE A 68 -5.31 11.70 -0.37
CA ILE A 68 -4.65 12.32 0.79
C ILE A 68 -3.28 12.88 0.39
N LEU A 69 -2.39 12.04 -0.16
CA LEU A 69 -1.01 12.42 -0.46
C LEU A 69 -0.91 13.47 -1.57
N ARG A 70 -1.71 13.32 -2.63
CA ARG A 70 -1.77 14.30 -3.72
C ARG A 70 -2.29 15.64 -3.24
N ARG A 71 -3.34 15.67 -2.40
CA ARG A 71 -3.85 16.91 -1.80
C ARG A 71 -2.81 17.54 -0.88
N PHE A 72 -2.20 16.75 -0.01
CA PHE A 72 -1.16 17.19 0.92
C PHE A 72 -0.02 17.91 0.18
N GLY A 73 0.50 17.30 -0.88
CA GLY A 73 1.59 17.88 -1.67
C GLY A 73 1.15 19.02 -2.59
N TYR A 74 -0.05 18.98 -3.16
CA TYR A 74 -0.58 20.09 -3.96
C TYR A 74 -0.69 21.37 -3.14
N ILE A 75 -1.30 21.31 -1.95
CA ILE A 75 -1.45 22.48 -1.07
C ILE A 75 -0.08 23.06 -0.66
N ARG A 76 0.91 22.20 -0.46
CA ARG A 76 2.28 22.56 -0.07
C ARG A 76 3.20 22.87 -1.24
N LYS A 77 2.70 22.84 -2.48
CA LYS A 77 3.49 23.02 -3.72
C LYS A 77 4.72 22.10 -3.77
N LEU A 78 4.54 20.84 -3.37
CA LEU A 78 5.57 19.81 -3.40
C LEU A 78 5.75 19.23 -4.81
N ASN A 79 6.95 18.76 -5.10
CA ASN A 79 7.34 18.17 -6.36
C ASN A 79 7.06 16.67 -6.37
N PHE A 80 6.29 16.20 -7.35
CA PHE A 80 5.87 14.80 -7.43
C PHE A 80 6.71 14.04 -8.47
N VAL A 81 7.01 12.78 -8.19
CA VAL A 81 7.47 11.83 -9.21
C VAL A 81 6.30 11.48 -10.11
N LEU A 82 6.07 12.30 -11.13
CA LEU A 82 4.93 12.17 -12.05
C LEU A 82 5.30 11.37 -13.29
N PRO A 83 4.40 10.53 -13.81
CA PRO A 83 4.65 9.77 -15.02
C PRO A 83 4.77 10.68 -16.26
N ARG A 84 5.67 10.34 -17.21
CA ARG A 84 5.87 11.13 -18.45
C ARG A 84 4.63 11.16 -19.31
N LYS A 85 4.03 9.99 -19.51
CA LYS A 85 2.74 9.86 -20.18
C LYS A 85 1.64 10.08 -19.14
N ARG A 86 0.46 10.46 -19.59
CA ARG A 86 -0.72 10.61 -18.73
C ARG A 86 -1.27 9.24 -18.30
N ASN A 87 -0.42 8.43 -17.68
CA ASN A 87 -0.60 7.03 -17.27
C ASN A 87 -0.11 6.91 -15.82
N PRO A 88 -0.91 6.47 -14.82
CA PRO A 88 -0.53 6.53 -13.40
C PRO A 88 0.52 5.47 -12.97
N TYR A 89 1.39 5.03 -13.88
CA TYR A 89 2.34 3.95 -13.68
C TYR A 89 3.76 4.44 -13.95
N LEU A 90 4.62 4.11 -13.00
CA LEU A 90 6.04 4.36 -12.99
C LEU A 90 6.79 3.03 -13.22
N GLY A 91 6.52 2.41 -14.37
CA GLY A 91 7.14 1.14 -14.78
C GLY A 91 6.45 -0.14 -14.26
N TRP A 92 5.46 -0.04 -13.36
CA TRP A 92 4.74 -1.20 -12.83
C TRP A 92 4.10 -2.06 -13.96
N PRO A 93 4.11 -3.40 -13.84
CA PRO A 93 4.61 -4.21 -12.72
C PRO A 93 6.12 -4.51 -12.80
N GLY A 94 6.84 -3.90 -13.73
CA GLY A 94 8.29 -3.97 -13.80
C GLY A 94 8.97 -2.91 -12.92
N PRO A 95 10.32 -2.91 -12.93
CA PRO A 95 11.09 -1.84 -12.31
C PRO A 95 10.85 -0.49 -13.01
N MET A 96 10.85 0.58 -12.22
CA MET A 96 10.86 1.94 -12.72
C MET A 96 12.17 2.26 -13.44
N GLU A 97 12.09 2.96 -14.56
CA GLU A 97 13.22 3.50 -15.32
C GLU A 97 13.10 5.02 -15.49
N LYS A 98 14.19 5.69 -15.87
CA LYS A 98 14.21 7.15 -16.08
C LYS A 98 13.18 7.65 -17.11
N MET A 99 12.75 6.79 -18.02
CA MET A 99 11.74 7.10 -19.03
C MET A 99 10.31 7.01 -18.52
N ASP A 100 10.09 6.48 -17.31
CA ASP A 100 8.74 6.33 -16.76
C ASP A 100 8.25 7.62 -16.07
N TYR A 101 9.15 8.44 -15.53
CA TYR A 101 8.82 9.69 -14.82
C TYR A 101 9.34 10.96 -15.51
N ARG A 102 8.65 12.07 -15.26
CA ARG A 102 8.98 13.40 -15.75
C ARG A 102 10.26 13.88 -15.09
N PRO A 103 11.27 14.33 -15.85
CA PRO A 103 12.49 14.86 -15.27
C PRO A 103 12.21 16.16 -14.54
N SER A 104 12.86 16.42 -13.41
CA SER A 104 12.74 17.69 -12.69
C SER A 104 14.10 18.29 -12.41
N LYS A 105 14.19 19.62 -12.43
CA LYS A 105 15.38 20.36 -11.98
C LYS A 105 15.47 20.48 -10.47
N ARG A 106 14.39 20.13 -9.75
CA ARG A 106 14.28 20.20 -8.30
C ARG A 106 14.27 18.78 -7.72
N PRO A 107 14.69 18.60 -6.46
CA PRO A 107 14.47 17.35 -5.75
C PRO A 107 12.98 16.97 -5.77
N PHE A 108 12.68 15.67 -5.82
CA PHE A 108 11.32 15.17 -5.66
C PHE A 108 10.94 15.10 -4.19
N ASP A 109 9.69 15.37 -3.88
CA ASP A 109 9.15 15.29 -2.53
C ASP A 109 8.23 14.07 -2.36
N ILE A 110 7.40 13.76 -3.35
CA ILE A 110 6.38 12.70 -3.21
C ILE A 110 6.39 11.72 -4.38
N LEU A 111 6.49 10.43 -4.05
CA LEU A 111 6.15 9.33 -4.95
C LEU A 111 4.89 8.64 -4.44
N THR A 112 3.86 8.56 -5.28
CA THR A 112 2.57 7.91 -4.93
C THR A 112 1.95 7.12 -6.10
N GLU A 113 2.53 7.21 -7.29
CA GLU A 113 2.03 6.52 -8.50
C GLU A 113 2.50 5.05 -8.54
N HIS A 114 1.95 4.21 -9.43
CA HIS A 114 2.21 2.76 -9.39
C HIS A 114 3.68 2.44 -9.71
N ALA A 115 4.47 2.12 -8.69
CA ALA A 115 5.86 1.70 -8.79
C ALA A 115 6.09 0.40 -8.02
N ILE A 116 7.14 -0.34 -8.39
CA ILE A 116 7.68 -1.42 -7.55
C ILE A 116 8.75 -0.83 -6.64
N TYR A 117 8.73 -1.17 -5.36
CA TYR A 117 9.78 -0.74 -4.44
C TYR A 117 11.15 -1.19 -4.92
N ASN A 118 12.08 -0.24 -5.01
CA ASN A 118 13.48 -0.48 -5.29
C ASN A 118 14.28 0.50 -4.44
N LYS A 119 14.87 0.00 -3.36
CA LYS A 119 15.58 0.84 -2.38
C LYS A 119 16.67 1.68 -3.01
N THR A 120 17.58 1.06 -3.77
CA THR A 120 18.70 1.74 -4.42
C THR A 120 18.21 2.85 -5.34
N LEU A 121 17.22 2.55 -6.18
CA LEU A 121 16.69 3.56 -7.10
C LEU A 121 16.03 4.72 -6.36
N LEU A 122 15.24 4.44 -5.32
CA LEU A 122 14.53 5.47 -4.58
C LEU A 122 15.44 6.31 -3.70
N ASP A 123 16.53 5.75 -3.18
CA ASP A 123 17.57 6.52 -2.48
C ASP A 123 18.28 7.51 -3.41
N ASP A 124 18.50 7.14 -4.66
CA ASP A 124 19.10 8.03 -5.65
C ASP A 124 18.12 9.12 -6.13
N LEU A 125 16.81 8.83 -6.09
CA LEU A 125 15.76 9.69 -6.63
C LEU A 125 15.18 10.68 -5.62
N MET A 126 15.06 10.25 -4.36
CA MET A 126 14.35 10.96 -3.30
C MET A 126 15.33 11.47 -2.23
N PRO A 127 15.02 12.57 -1.51
CA PRO A 127 15.85 13.08 -0.42
C PRO A 127 16.12 12.05 0.69
N ASN A 128 17.25 12.19 1.39
CA ASN A 128 17.71 11.24 2.42
C ASN A 128 16.73 11.04 3.59
N ASP A 129 15.95 12.05 3.94
CA ASP A 129 14.94 12.02 5.00
C ASP A 129 13.55 11.55 4.52
N THR A 130 13.47 10.99 3.31
CA THR A 130 12.24 10.42 2.76
C THR A 130 11.67 9.34 3.66
N VAL A 131 10.39 9.51 4.03
CA VAL A 131 9.64 8.53 4.80
C VAL A 131 8.97 7.54 3.85
N TYR A 132 9.35 6.27 3.97
CA TYR A 132 8.74 5.19 3.21
C TYR A 132 7.49 4.65 3.92
N ILE A 133 6.37 4.63 3.20
CA ILE A 133 5.10 4.11 3.68
C ILE A 133 4.47 3.15 2.65
N SER A 134 3.65 2.23 3.13
CA SER A 134 2.89 1.30 2.29
C SER A 134 1.54 0.99 2.93
N ILE A 135 0.66 0.32 2.19
CA ILE A 135 -0.59 -0.22 2.68
C ILE A 135 -0.80 -1.63 2.10
N ILE A 136 -1.20 -2.55 2.98
CA ILE A 136 -1.52 -3.94 2.63
C ILE A 136 -2.91 -4.29 3.15
N ARG A 137 -3.42 -5.45 2.73
CA ARG A 137 -4.78 -5.93 3.01
C ARG A 137 -4.73 -7.39 3.42
N GLU A 138 -5.70 -7.85 4.18
CA GLU A 138 -5.84 -9.27 4.51
C GLU A 138 -5.83 -10.11 3.21
N PRO A 139 -4.96 -11.12 3.08
CA PRO A 139 -4.71 -11.80 1.81
C PRO A 139 -5.94 -12.39 1.13
N TRP A 140 -6.89 -12.96 1.87
CA TRP A 140 -8.11 -13.51 1.27
C TRP A 140 -9.04 -12.39 0.76
N SER A 141 -9.26 -11.36 1.57
CA SER A 141 -9.99 -10.14 1.18
C SER A 141 -9.36 -9.44 -0.03
N HIS A 142 -8.02 -9.42 -0.10
CA HIS A 142 -7.26 -8.93 -1.24
C HIS A 142 -7.48 -9.78 -2.49
N PHE A 143 -7.35 -11.10 -2.38
CA PHE A 143 -7.59 -12.05 -3.46
C PHE A 143 -8.98 -11.88 -4.07
N LYS A 144 -10.03 -11.82 -3.24
CA LYS A 144 -11.41 -11.60 -3.72
C LYS A 144 -11.55 -10.32 -4.54
N SER A 145 -10.92 -9.23 -4.09
CA SER A 145 -10.96 -7.94 -4.78
C SER A 145 -10.17 -7.98 -6.10
N THR A 146 -9.00 -8.61 -6.09
CA THR A 146 -8.15 -8.82 -7.27
C THR A 146 -8.82 -9.72 -8.29
N PHE A 147 -9.39 -10.84 -7.87
CA PHE A 147 -10.10 -11.81 -8.70
C PHE A 147 -11.23 -11.15 -9.48
N SER A 148 -12.04 -10.34 -8.79
CA SER A 148 -13.13 -9.56 -9.40
C SER A 148 -12.59 -8.48 -10.34
N TYR A 149 -11.68 -7.63 -9.84
CA TYR A 149 -11.21 -6.46 -10.59
C TYR A 149 -10.49 -6.83 -11.88
N PHE A 150 -9.63 -7.86 -11.83
CA PHE A 150 -8.88 -8.33 -12.98
C PHE A 150 -9.65 -9.32 -13.85
N LYS A 151 -10.94 -9.56 -13.56
CA LYS A 151 -11.84 -10.43 -14.33
C LYS A 151 -11.25 -11.84 -14.52
N MET A 152 -10.68 -12.39 -13.44
CA MET A 152 -9.98 -13.68 -13.47
C MET A 152 -10.88 -14.80 -13.98
N ALA A 153 -12.15 -14.84 -13.56
CA ALA A 153 -13.10 -15.84 -14.00
C ALA A 153 -13.34 -15.84 -15.52
N SER A 154 -13.61 -14.67 -16.11
CA SER A 154 -13.95 -14.59 -17.53
C SER A 154 -12.73 -14.68 -18.44
N ILE A 155 -11.62 -14.02 -18.09
CA ILE A 155 -10.40 -14.03 -18.90
C ILE A 155 -9.67 -15.38 -18.77
N GLY A 156 -9.72 -15.99 -17.58
CA GLY A 156 -9.20 -17.32 -17.30
C GLY A 156 -10.05 -18.47 -17.84
N GLU A 157 -11.17 -18.17 -18.52
CA GLU A 157 -12.10 -19.15 -19.12
C GLU A 157 -12.63 -20.19 -18.12
N LEU A 158 -12.98 -19.74 -16.91
CA LEU A 158 -13.61 -20.62 -15.95
C LEU A 158 -14.99 -21.06 -16.46
N PRO A 159 -15.41 -22.31 -16.21
CA PRO A 159 -16.76 -22.74 -16.52
C PRO A 159 -17.79 -21.86 -15.78
N LYS A 160 -18.98 -21.72 -16.38
CA LYS A 160 -20.09 -20.94 -15.80
C LYS A 160 -20.73 -21.71 -14.65
N VAL A 161 -20.07 -21.73 -13.51
CA VAL A 161 -20.56 -22.29 -12.24
C VAL A 161 -20.93 -21.17 -11.27
N SER A 162 -21.76 -21.49 -10.27
CA SER A 162 -22.17 -20.53 -9.23
C SER A 162 -21.00 -20.09 -8.36
N ASP A 163 -20.12 -21.02 -7.97
CA ASP A 163 -18.94 -20.75 -7.15
C ASP A 163 -17.65 -20.71 -7.98
N GLN A 164 -17.39 -19.55 -8.59
CA GLN A 164 -16.20 -19.33 -9.41
C GLN A 164 -14.90 -19.28 -8.60
N LEU A 165 -14.95 -18.96 -7.30
CA LEU A 165 -13.75 -18.95 -6.46
C LEU A 165 -13.31 -20.39 -6.15
N SER A 166 -14.26 -21.25 -5.78
CA SER A 166 -13.97 -22.67 -5.55
C SER A 166 -13.46 -23.34 -6.82
N GLU A 167 -14.08 -23.06 -7.97
CA GLU A 167 -13.61 -23.53 -9.27
C GLU A 167 -12.18 -23.07 -9.56
N PHE A 168 -11.88 -21.78 -9.36
CA PHE A 168 -10.52 -21.28 -9.55
C PHE A 168 -9.50 -22.01 -8.66
N LEU A 169 -9.85 -22.23 -7.38
CA LEU A 169 -8.97 -22.88 -6.42
C LEU A 169 -8.77 -24.38 -6.70
N SER A 170 -9.66 -25.01 -7.47
CA SER A 170 -9.52 -26.42 -7.87
C SER A 170 -8.31 -26.65 -8.78
N ASP A 171 -7.93 -25.66 -9.59
CA ASP A 171 -6.75 -25.70 -10.47
C ASP A 171 -6.24 -24.28 -10.78
N ILE A 172 -5.64 -23.64 -9.77
CA ILE A 172 -5.13 -22.26 -9.88
C ILE A 172 -4.13 -22.15 -11.04
N GLN A 173 -3.24 -23.13 -11.20
CA GLN A 173 -2.18 -23.10 -12.19
C GLN A 173 -2.73 -23.12 -13.62
N LYS A 174 -3.78 -23.89 -13.90
CA LYS A 174 -4.46 -23.89 -15.21
C LYS A 174 -5.04 -22.51 -15.50
N TYR A 175 -5.83 -21.96 -14.60
CA TYR A 175 -6.55 -20.70 -14.83
C TYR A 175 -5.61 -19.50 -14.91
N GLU A 176 -4.55 -19.47 -14.10
CA GLU A 176 -3.49 -18.45 -14.19
C GLU A 176 -2.70 -18.53 -15.50
N ARG A 177 -2.43 -19.75 -15.99
CA ARG A 177 -1.74 -19.95 -17.28
C ARG A 177 -2.60 -19.47 -18.45
N ILE A 178 -3.91 -19.73 -18.41
CA ILE A 178 -4.85 -19.21 -19.42
C ILE A 178 -4.87 -17.68 -19.34
N TYR A 179 -5.10 -17.13 -18.14
CA TYR A 179 -5.18 -15.70 -17.90
C TYR A 179 -3.94 -14.96 -18.39
N SER A 180 -2.75 -15.37 -17.93
CA SER A 180 -1.48 -14.67 -18.19
C SER A 180 -0.87 -14.96 -19.57
N SER A 181 -1.53 -15.77 -20.39
CA SER A 181 -1.10 -16.10 -21.76
C SER A 181 -1.04 -14.86 -22.66
N PRO A 182 -0.05 -14.76 -23.57
CA PRO A 182 -0.03 -13.72 -24.61
C PRO A 182 -1.32 -13.68 -25.45
N LYS A 183 -1.99 -14.83 -25.62
CA LYS A 183 -3.28 -14.92 -26.33
C LYS A 183 -4.40 -14.11 -25.66
N LYS A 184 -4.28 -13.81 -24.37
CA LYS A 184 -5.25 -13.02 -23.59
C LYS A 184 -4.80 -11.59 -23.34
N ASN A 185 -3.66 -11.16 -23.90
CA ASN A 185 -3.08 -9.85 -23.66
C ASN A 185 -4.09 -8.71 -23.89
N PHE A 186 -4.83 -8.74 -25.01
CA PHE A 186 -5.81 -7.70 -25.37
C PHE A 186 -7.03 -7.62 -24.42
N LEU A 187 -7.31 -8.66 -23.64
CA LEU A 187 -8.39 -8.66 -22.64
C LEU A 187 -7.93 -8.16 -21.26
N ARG A 188 -6.62 -8.16 -21.02
CA ARG A 188 -6.01 -7.76 -19.76
C ARG A 188 -5.61 -6.30 -19.82
N TRP A 189 -6.20 -5.48 -18.97
CA TRP A 189 -5.98 -4.03 -18.98
C TRP A 189 -4.53 -3.67 -18.62
N CYS A 190 -4.05 -4.18 -17.48
CA CYS A 190 -2.78 -3.77 -16.86
C CYS A 190 -1.79 -4.89 -16.61
N ILE A 191 -2.23 -6.14 -16.81
CA ILE A 191 -1.44 -7.30 -16.45
C ILE A 191 -0.65 -7.75 -17.69
N PRO A 192 0.69 -7.68 -17.67
CA PRO A 192 1.52 -8.13 -18.78
C PRO A 192 1.60 -9.65 -18.81
N ASP A 193 2.09 -10.19 -19.92
CA ASP A 193 2.23 -11.63 -20.12
C ASP A 193 3.05 -12.27 -19.00
N TYR A 194 2.62 -13.46 -18.59
CA TYR A 194 3.25 -14.26 -17.54
C TYR A 194 3.27 -13.63 -16.12
N PHE A 195 2.61 -12.49 -15.91
CA PHE A 195 2.38 -11.94 -14.58
C PHE A 195 1.06 -12.45 -14.00
N SER A 196 1.12 -12.95 -12.77
CA SER A 196 -0.07 -13.39 -12.04
C SER A 196 -0.57 -12.26 -11.14
N PRO A 197 -1.83 -11.81 -11.31
CA PRO A 197 -2.37 -10.80 -10.41
C PRO A 197 -2.74 -11.39 -9.04
N THR A 198 -2.89 -12.70 -8.90
CA THR A 198 -3.34 -13.35 -7.66
C THR A 198 -2.19 -13.96 -6.84
N ARG A 199 -0.98 -14.02 -7.38
CA ARG A 199 0.20 -14.61 -6.70
C ARG A 199 1.04 -13.54 -6.01
N SER A 200 0.80 -13.37 -4.71
CA SER A 200 1.59 -12.50 -3.83
C SER A 200 1.85 -11.08 -4.36
N MET A 201 0.78 -10.45 -4.86
CA MET A 201 0.84 -9.13 -5.50
C MET A 201 1.27 -8.02 -4.54
N MET A 202 0.94 -8.08 -3.25
CA MET A 202 1.37 -7.05 -2.28
C MET A 202 2.88 -7.12 -2.08
N SER A 203 3.41 -8.34 -1.91
CA SER A 203 4.85 -8.60 -1.80
C SER A 203 5.60 -8.20 -3.07
N HIS A 204 5.02 -8.44 -4.26
CA HIS A 204 5.56 -7.96 -5.53
C HIS A 204 5.67 -6.43 -5.57
N CYS A 205 4.62 -5.71 -5.16
CA CYS A 205 4.64 -4.25 -5.10
C CYS A 205 5.76 -3.73 -4.16
N LEU A 206 6.02 -4.43 -3.07
CA LEU A 206 7.12 -4.15 -2.14
C LEU A 206 8.49 -4.67 -2.61
N GLY A 207 8.63 -5.03 -3.89
CA GLY A 207 9.90 -5.36 -4.52
C GLY A 207 10.43 -6.74 -4.19
N MET A 208 9.63 -7.60 -3.53
CA MET A 208 10.05 -8.95 -3.20
C MET A 208 10.37 -9.71 -4.50
N PRO A 209 11.50 -10.44 -4.58
CA PRO A 209 11.89 -11.13 -5.81
C PRO A 209 11.03 -12.38 -6.03
N LEU A 210 9.95 -12.24 -6.78
CA LEU A 210 8.95 -13.29 -7.03
C LEU A 210 8.96 -13.82 -8.48
N GLY A 211 10.12 -13.74 -9.15
CA GLY A 211 10.28 -14.29 -10.50
C GLY A 211 9.71 -13.45 -11.64
N PHE A 212 9.28 -12.20 -11.38
CA PHE A 212 8.84 -11.26 -12.41
C PHE A 212 9.73 -10.01 -12.52
N PRO A 213 10.09 -9.55 -13.74
CA PRO A 213 9.92 -10.25 -15.03
C PRO A 213 10.64 -11.60 -15.09
N LYS A 214 10.29 -12.44 -16.08
CA LYS A 214 10.89 -13.77 -16.26
C LYS A 214 12.42 -13.70 -16.23
N GLY A 215 13.05 -14.64 -15.53
CA GLY A 215 14.50 -14.71 -15.36
C GLY A 215 15.03 -13.99 -14.11
N ARG A 216 14.16 -13.31 -13.35
CA ARG A 216 14.52 -12.81 -12.02
C ARG A 216 14.47 -13.90 -10.96
N LYS A 217 15.17 -13.65 -9.84
CA LYS A 217 15.11 -14.48 -8.63
C LYS A 217 13.66 -14.67 -8.19
N ASP A 218 13.29 -15.89 -7.84
CA ASP A 218 12.00 -16.25 -7.25
C ASP A 218 12.26 -16.90 -5.88
N ILE A 219 11.83 -16.24 -4.81
CA ILE A 219 11.95 -16.74 -3.43
C ILE A 219 10.66 -17.35 -2.88
N MET A 220 9.61 -17.51 -3.68
CA MET A 220 8.28 -17.97 -3.20
C MET A 220 8.30 -19.32 -2.47
N ASN A 221 9.30 -20.15 -2.73
CA ASN A 221 9.46 -21.48 -2.11
C ASN A 221 10.48 -21.48 -0.96
N ASN A 222 11.00 -20.32 -0.55
CA ASN A 222 11.98 -20.19 0.53
C ASN A 222 11.45 -19.24 1.62
N GLU A 223 10.81 -19.81 2.65
CA GLU A 223 10.21 -19.05 3.75
C GLU A 223 11.23 -18.22 4.53
N THR A 224 12.46 -18.71 4.69
CA THR A 224 13.55 -17.96 5.33
C THR A 224 13.86 -16.70 4.54
N ALA A 225 14.03 -16.80 3.23
CA ALA A 225 14.28 -15.64 2.36
C ALA A 225 13.10 -14.67 2.32
N ILE A 226 11.85 -15.17 2.37
CA ILE A 226 10.66 -14.32 2.47
C ILE A 226 10.70 -13.52 3.78
N MET A 227 10.95 -14.18 4.91
CA MET A 227 11.02 -13.52 6.21
C MET A 227 12.18 -12.52 6.30
N GLU A 228 13.35 -12.85 5.76
CA GLU A 228 14.49 -11.91 5.65
C GLU A 228 14.10 -10.65 4.87
N TYR A 229 13.37 -10.81 3.76
CA TYR A 229 12.88 -9.68 2.97
C TYR A 229 11.81 -8.86 3.73
N ILE A 230 10.90 -9.51 4.47
CA ILE A 230 9.93 -8.82 5.33
C ILE A 230 10.64 -7.97 6.40
N LEU A 231 11.67 -8.51 7.04
CA LEU A 231 12.50 -7.77 8.01
C LEU A 231 13.24 -6.61 7.36
N PHE A 232 13.69 -6.77 6.12
CA PHE A 232 14.26 -5.68 5.33
C PHE A 232 13.22 -4.57 5.08
N ILE A 233 11.96 -4.90 4.75
CA ILE A 233 10.89 -3.90 4.63
C ILE A 233 10.62 -3.22 5.98
N ASP A 234 10.48 -3.97 7.07
CA ASP A 234 10.23 -3.42 8.42
C ASP A 234 11.32 -2.44 8.88
N LYS A 235 12.57 -2.68 8.47
CA LYS A 235 13.69 -1.77 8.75
C LYS A 235 13.59 -0.43 8.01
N HIS A 236 13.04 -0.42 6.80
CA HIS A 236 13.08 0.76 5.92
C HIS A 236 11.75 1.50 5.82
N PHE A 237 10.63 0.83 6.05
CA PHE A 237 9.31 1.45 6.03
C PHE A 237 8.93 1.93 7.43
N LYS A 238 8.65 3.22 7.54
CA LYS A 238 8.22 3.83 8.79
C LYS A 238 6.88 3.24 9.25
N LEU A 239 5.98 3.04 8.29
CA LEU A 239 4.66 2.46 8.50
C LEU A 239 4.20 1.63 7.28
N VAL A 240 3.78 0.40 7.55
CA VAL A 240 2.94 -0.39 6.64
C VAL A 240 1.54 -0.42 7.23
N MET A 241 0.61 0.26 6.55
CA MET A 241 -0.79 0.43 6.95
C MET A 241 -1.61 -0.83 6.61
N LEU A 242 -2.76 -0.97 7.25
CA LEU A 242 -3.67 -2.10 7.06
C LEU A 242 -5.04 -1.57 6.61
N VAL A 243 -5.57 -2.12 5.51
CA VAL A 243 -6.88 -1.72 4.98
C VAL A 243 -8.00 -1.97 5.99
N GLU A 244 -7.91 -3.04 6.77
CA GLU A 244 -8.89 -3.43 7.80
C GLU A 244 -8.95 -2.42 8.95
N TYR A 245 -7.87 -1.66 9.15
CA TYR A 245 -7.69 -0.68 10.20
C TYR A 245 -7.27 0.66 9.58
N PHE A 246 -7.95 1.06 8.49
CA PHE A 246 -7.55 2.22 7.68
C PHE A 246 -7.54 3.52 8.49
N ASP A 247 -8.57 3.77 9.29
CA ASP A 247 -8.67 4.99 10.10
C ASP A 247 -7.61 5.01 11.22
N GLU A 248 -7.38 3.86 11.87
CA GLU A 248 -6.30 3.69 12.84
C GLU A 248 -4.93 3.90 12.17
N SER A 249 -4.76 3.41 10.95
CA SER A 249 -3.55 3.60 10.15
C SER A 249 -3.30 5.06 9.82
N LEU A 250 -4.35 5.82 9.49
CA LEU A 250 -4.25 7.26 9.23
C LEU A 250 -3.88 8.06 10.48
N ILE A 251 -4.43 7.72 11.64
CA ILE A 251 -4.06 8.39 12.89
C ILE A 251 -2.61 8.08 13.27
N LEU A 252 -2.17 6.83 13.11
CA LEU A 252 -0.78 6.47 13.33
C LEU A 252 0.14 7.20 12.33
N LEU A 253 -0.22 7.26 11.05
CA LEU A 253 0.50 8.03 10.05
C LEU A 253 0.59 9.51 10.43
N LYS A 254 -0.52 10.13 10.82
CA LYS A 254 -0.59 11.52 11.26
C LYS A 254 0.43 11.81 12.37
N ARG A 255 0.44 10.98 13.42
CA ARG A 255 1.38 11.13 14.54
C ARG A 255 2.84 10.97 14.08
N LEU A 256 3.13 9.95 13.27
CA LEU A 256 4.50 9.68 12.78
C LEU A 256 5.02 10.75 11.80
N MET A 257 4.13 11.43 11.07
CA MET A 257 4.47 12.43 10.07
C MET A 257 4.39 13.87 10.58
N CYS A 258 3.97 14.06 11.84
CA CYS A 258 3.70 15.38 12.43
C CYS A 258 2.65 16.18 11.62
N TRP A 259 1.61 15.50 11.14
CA TRP A 259 0.56 16.10 10.33
C TRP A 259 -0.62 16.59 11.17
N SER A 260 -1.39 17.51 10.59
CA SER A 260 -2.66 17.94 11.19
C SER A 260 -3.77 16.92 10.91
N LEU A 261 -4.86 16.97 11.69
CA LEU A 261 -6.05 16.16 11.42
C LEU A 261 -6.63 16.47 10.02
N LYS A 262 -6.57 17.74 9.60
CA LYS A 262 -7.06 18.18 8.28
C LYS A 262 -6.33 17.48 7.14
N ASP A 263 -5.03 17.24 7.29
CA ASP A 263 -4.19 16.63 6.25
C ASP A 263 -4.58 15.20 5.91
N ILE A 264 -5.18 14.45 6.84
CA ILE A 264 -5.53 13.03 6.66
C ILE A 264 -7.01 12.78 6.33
N LEU A 265 -7.83 13.83 6.21
CA LEU A 265 -9.23 13.70 5.78
C LEU A 265 -9.28 13.06 4.37
N TYR A 266 -10.27 12.26 4.04
CA TYR A 266 -10.28 11.61 2.72
C TYR A 266 -11.68 11.57 2.12
N GLN A 267 -11.82 11.16 0.87
CA GLN A 267 -13.12 10.76 0.36
C GLN A 267 -13.14 9.24 0.35
N LYS A 268 -14.18 8.64 0.92
CA LYS A 268 -14.34 7.18 0.83
C LYS A 268 -14.75 6.81 -0.59
N THR A 269 -13.76 6.57 -1.44
CA THR A 269 -13.95 6.11 -2.82
C THR A 269 -13.70 4.62 -2.95
N ASN A 270 -14.22 4.01 -4.03
CA ASN A 270 -13.92 2.63 -4.41
C ASN A 270 -14.20 1.54 -3.37
N SER A 271 -15.14 1.78 -2.46
CA SER A 271 -15.75 0.75 -1.60
C SER A 271 -16.83 -0.06 -2.33
N GLY A 272 -16.63 -0.35 -3.63
CA GLY A 272 -17.61 -1.03 -4.47
C GLY A 272 -18.09 -2.35 -3.89
N ASN A 273 -19.39 -2.62 -4.06
CA ASN A 273 -19.94 -3.95 -3.82
C ASN A 273 -19.61 -4.84 -5.02
N TYR A 274 -19.11 -6.05 -4.78
CA TYR A 274 -18.81 -7.02 -5.81
C TYR A 274 -19.25 -8.41 -5.32
N SER A 275 -19.60 -9.30 -6.25
CA SER A 275 -20.28 -10.57 -5.95
C SER A 275 -19.60 -11.41 -4.88
N TYR A 276 -18.27 -11.40 -4.84
CA TYR A 276 -17.51 -12.21 -3.88
C TYR A 276 -17.25 -11.52 -2.54
N ARG A 277 -17.65 -10.25 -2.33
CA ARG A 277 -17.24 -9.48 -1.14
C ARG A 277 -17.53 -10.21 0.17
N SER A 278 -18.73 -10.77 0.30
CA SER A 278 -19.19 -11.51 1.49
C SER A 278 -18.88 -13.02 1.45
N TYR A 279 -18.09 -13.49 0.48
CA TYR A 279 -17.71 -14.89 0.39
C TYR A 279 -16.69 -15.25 1.48
N GLU A 280 -17.05 -16.21 2.32
CA GLU A 280 -16.20 -16.75 3.37
C GLU A 280 -15.59 -18.09 2.93
N PRO A 281 -14.27 -18.26 3.00
CA PRO A 281 -13.61 -19.48 2.55
C PRO A 281 -13.82 -20.62 3.54
N THR A 282 -13.83 -21.85 3.04
CA THR A 282 -13.56 -23.02 3.89
C THR A 282 -12.09 -23.02 4.33
N LYS A 283 -11.77 -23.75 5.42
CA LYS A 283 -10.37 -23.90 5.86
C LYS A 283 -9.46 -24.44 4.73
N GLN A 284 -9.97 -25.40 3.96
CA GLN A 284 -9.24 -25.98 2.84
C GLN A 284 -8.97 -24.93 1.74
N GLN A 285 -9.96 -24.13 1.37
CA GLN A 285 -9.77 -23.05 0.39
C GLN A 285 -8.76 -22.01 0.87
N GLN A 286 -8.80 -21.67 2.16
CA GLN A 286 -7.85 -20.76 2.77
C GLN A 286 -6.42 -21.31 2.75
N GLU A 287 -6.23 -22.61 3.02
CA GLU A 287 -4.93 -23.28 2.94
C GLU A 287 -4.38 -23.35 1.51
N ILE A 288 -5.25 -23.67 0.54
CA ILE A 288 -4.88 -23.67 -0.89
C ILE A 288 -4.39 -22.28 -1.30
N HIS A 289 -5.16 -21.24 -0.97
CA HIS A 289 -4.79 -19.86 -1.30
C HIS A 289 -3.54 -19.39 -0.54
N ARG A 290 -3.37 -19.79 0.73
CA ARG A 290 -2.16 -19.53 1.51
C ARG A 290 -0.92 -20.14 0.86
N ASN A 291 -1.02 -21.35 0.33
CA ASN A 291 0.08 -21.97 -0.39
C ASN A 291 0.39 -21.25 -1.72
N TRP A 292 -0.64 -20.77 -2.43
CA TRP A 292 -0.46 -20.00 -3.65
C TRP A 292 0.18 -18.63 -3.41
N SER A 293 -0.27 -17.90 -2.39
CA SER A 293 0.13 -16.52 -2.09
C SER A 293 0.92 -16.41 -0.77
N ARG A 294 1.82 -17.38 -0.52
CA ARG A 294 2.53 -17.55 0.76
C ARG A 294 3.18 -16.27 1.27
N ALA A 295 3.86 -15.52 0.40
CA ALA A 295 4.58 -14.31 0.79
C ALA A 295 3.63 -13.23 1.34
N ASP A 296 2.45 -13.05 0.74
CA ASP A 296 1.46 -12.07 1.20
C ASP A 296 0.86 -12.44 2.56
N TYR A 297 0.68 -13.73 2.85
CA TYR A 297 0.25 -14.17 4.19
C TYR A 297 1.31 -13.90 5.24
N MET A 298 2.57 -14.26 4.98
CA MET A 298 3.68 -13.99 5.91
C MET A 298 3.86 -12.48 6.13
N LEU A 299 3.75 -11.69 5.05
CA LEU A 299 3.82 -10.23 5.09
C LEU A 299 2.71 -9.64 5.97
N TYR A 300 1.46 -10.03 5.72
CA TYR A 300 0.31 -9.50 6.45
C TYR A 300 0.36 -9.88 7.93
N GLU A 301 0.66 -11.14 8.27
CA GLU A 301 0.73 -11.59 9.66
C GLU A 301 1.82 -10.85 10.44
N TYR A 302 2.99 -10.62 9.82
CA TYR A 302 4.07 -9.85 10.42
C TYR A 302 3.65 -8.39 10.66
N PHE A 303 3.16 -7.71 9.64
CA PHE A 303 2.82 -6.28 9.73
C PHE A 303 1.55 -6.01 10.54
N ASN A 304 0.61 -6.94 10.63
CA ASN A 304 -0.51 -6.85 11.57
C ASN A 304 -0.01 -6.83 13.02
N LYS A 305 0.91 -7.74 13.36
CA LYS A 305 1.51 -7.77 14.70
C LYS A 305 2.32 -6.50 15.01
N THR A 306 3.17 -6.05 14.08
CA THR A 306 3.99 -4.86 14.32
C THR A 306 3.18 -3.57 14.32
N PHE A 307 2.09 -3.50 13.53
CA PHE A 307 1.14 -2.39 13.56
C PHE A 307 0.55 -2.19 14.96
N TRP A 308 -0.01 -3.25 15.56
CA TRP A 308 -0.57 -3.15 16.92
C TRP A 308 0.48 -2.87 17.99
N THR A 309 1.72 -3.32 17.77
CA THR A 309 2.85 -2.93 18.63
C THR A 309 3.11 -1.42 18.56
N LYS A 310 3.10 -0.84 17.36
CA LYS A 310 3.25 0.62 17.15
C LYS A 310 2.08 1.40 17.75
N VAL A 311 0.85 0.92 17.59
CA VAL A 311 -0.36 1.51 18.18
C VAL A 311 -0.28 1.52 19.71
N ALA A 312 0.09 0.39 20.33
CA ALA A 312 0.23 0.30 21.78
C ALA A 312 1.27 1.29 22.34
N ALA A 313 2.31 1.61 21.56
CA ALA A 313 3.33 2.60 21.92
C ALA A 313 2.85 4.06 21.82
N GLN A 314 1.72 4.35 21.15
CA GLN A 314 1.22 5.73 20.98
C GLN A 314 0.63 6.33 22.27
N GLY A 315 0.34 5.51 23.28
CA GLY A 315 -0.31 5.94 24.51
C GLY A 315 -1.82 5.70 24.53
N PRO A 316 -2.46 5.88 25.69
CA PRO A 316 -3.86 5.48 25.91
C PRO A 316 -4.88 6.33 25.15
N ASP A 317 -4.51 7.55 24.74
CA ASP A 317 -5.39 8.50 24.07
C ASP A 317 -5.61 8.18 22.58
N PHE A 318 -4.83 7.26 22.00
CA PHE A 318 -4.88 6.92 20.58
C PHE A 318 -6.29 6.47 20.14
N ILE A 319 -6.94 5.61 20.92
CA ILE A 319 -8.28 5.10 20.58
C ILE A 319 -9.33 6.21 20.63
N GLU A 320 -9.19 7.16 21.56
CA GLU A 320 -10.06 8.34 21.62
C GLU A 320 -9.82 9.26 20.43
N GLU A 321 -8.56 9.44 19.99
CA GLU A 321 -8.23 10.19 18.77
C GLU A 321 -8.85 9.54 17.53
N VAL A 322 -8.80 8.21 17.42
CA VAL A 322 -9.45 7.49 16.31
C VAL A 322 -10.97 7.70 16.32
N LYS A 323 -11.62 7.65 17.48
CA LYS A 323 -13.06 7.94 17.59
C LYS A 323 -13.38 9.37 17.17
N HIS A 324 -12.58 10.33 17.63
CA HIS A 324 -12.72 11.73 17.24
C HIS A 324 -12.54 11.92 15.72
N PHE A 325 -11.50 11.32 15.15
CA PHE A 325 -11.26 11.35 13.71
C PHE A 325 -12.43 10.78 12.92
N LYS A 326 -12.96 9.61 13.30
CA LYS A 326 -14.13 9.01 12.63
C LYS A 326 -15.35 9.94 12.67
N ALA A 327 -15.58 10.65 13.77
CA ALA A 327 -16.68 11.61 13.88
C ALA A 327 -16.47 12.85 12.98
N VAL A 328 -15.25 13.40 12.96
CA VAL A 328 -14.88 14.52 12.07
C VAL A 328 -15.01 14.10 10.61
N GLU A 329 -14.45 12.95 10.25
CA GLU A 329 -14.48 12.39 8.90
C GLU A 329 -15.92 12.21 8.42
N ALA A 330 -16.81 11.65 9.24
CA ALA A 330 -18.23 11.50 8.91
C ALA A 330 -18.93 12.86 8.67
N ALA A 331 -18.63 13.88 9.50
CA ALA A 331 -19.17 15.22 9.32
C ALA A 331 -18.69 15.86 8.01
N ILE A 332 -17.41 15.70 7.67
CA ILE A 332 -16.83 16.20 6.42
C ILE A 332 -17.39 15.44 5.20
N GLN A 333 -17.58 14.12 5.28
CA GLN A 333 -18.23 13.35 4.22
C GLN A 333 -19.63 13.92 3.91
N ASN A 334 -20.42 14.20 4.94
CA ASN A 334 -21.75 14.76 4.76
C ASN A 334 -21.72 16.18 4.18
N PHE A 335 -20.81 17.04 4.65
CA PHE A 335 -20.65 18.40 4.14
C PHE A 335 -20.19 18.44 2.68
N CYS A 336 -19.15 17.67 2.33
CA CYS A 336 -18.55 17.69 1.00
C CYS A 336 -19.33 16.85 -0.03
N PHE A 337 -19.96 15.75 0.39
CA PHE A 337 -20.47 14.70 -0.52
C PHE A 337 -21.90 14.22 -0.19
N GLY A 338 -22.61 14.85 0.75
CA GLY A 338 -24.00 14.51 1.06
C GLY A 338 -24.98 14.82 -0.09
N GLU A 339 -26.14 14.16 -0.07
CA GLU A 339 -27.19 14.28 -1.11
C GLU A 339 -27.76 15.70 -1.22
N LYS A 340 -27.88 16.39 -0.08
CA LYS A 340 -28.25 17.81 -0.02
C LYS A 340 -26.98 18.64 -0.06
N ARG A 341 -26.44 18.88 -1.25
CA ARG A 341 -25.39 19.88 -1.42
C ARG A 341 -26.01 21.25 -1.09
N PRO A 342 -25.64 21.92 0.02
CA PRO A 342 -25.99 23.32 0.13
C PRO A 342 -25.31 24.08 -1.02
N ASN A 343 -25.70 25.32 -1.27
CA ASN A 343 -25.10 26.13 -2.32
C ASN A 343 -23.65 26.44 -1.92
N LEU A 344 -22.73 25.48 -2.17
CA LEU A 344 -21.36 25.41 -1.70
C LEU A 344 -20.48 26.57 -2.19
N SER A 345 -21.02 27.55 -2.91
CA SER A 345 -20.28 28.74 -3.35
C SER A 345 -19.81 29.63 -2.20
N THR A 346 -20.41 29.55 -1.00
CA THR A 346 -20.06 30.41 0.16
C THR A 346 -19.95 29.69 1.50
N ASP A 347 -20.28 28.38 1.57
CA ASP A 347 -20.34 27.68 2.84
C ASP A 347 -18.96 27.22 3.33
N VAL A 348 -18.73 27.42 4.63
CA VAL A 348 -17.50 27.03 5.33
C VAL A 348 -17.88 26.15 6.52
N PHE A 349 -17.32 24.94 6.57
CA PHE A 349 -17.50 24.04 7.71
C PHE A 349 -16.34 24.21 8.69
N ILE A 350 -16.63 24.55 9.95
CA ILE A 350 -15.60 24.81 10.97
C ILE A 350 -15.51 23.62 11.93
N ILE A 351 -14.34 22.99 11.97
CA ILE A 351 -13.98 22.00 12.99
C ILE A 351 -13.30 22.72 14.14
N ARG A 352 -13.98 22.76 15.29
CA ARG A 352 -13.48 23.43 16.51
C ARG A 352 -12.22 22.76 17.05
N LYS A 353 -11.43 23.56 17.78
CA LYS A 353 -10.25 23.07 18.51
C LYS A 353 -10.66 22.01 19.54
N THR A 354 -9.90 20.93 19.59
CA THR A 354 -9.99 19.90 20.63
C THR A 354 -8.59 19.57 21.16
N LYS A 355 -8.46 18.56 22.02
CA LYS A 355 -7.14 18.02 22.38
C LYS A 355 -6.44 17.30 21.20
N PHE A 356 -7.16 16.89 20.16
CA PHE A 356 -6.63 16.11 19.03
C PHE A 356 -6.38 16.94 17.76
N ASN A 357 -6.94 18.14 17.68
CA ASN A 357 -6.74 19.03 16.54
C ASN A 357 -6.85 20.50 16.94
N SER A 358 -6.06 21.35 16.28
CA SER A 358 -6.32 22.79 16.21
C SER A 358 -7.62 23.07 15.45
N GLU A 359 -8.21 24.25 15.66
CA GLU A 359 -9.37 24.68 14.86
C GLU A 359 -8.96 24.79 13.38
N PHE A 360 -9.81 24.31 12.48
CA PHE A 360 -9.63 24.47 11.03
C PHE A 360 -10.97 24.51 10.30
N ASN A 361 -10.96 25.09 9.11
CA ASN A 361 -12.13 25.14 8.24
C ASN A 361 -12.00 24.19 7.04
N VAL A 362 -13.13 23.83 6.45
CA VAL A 362 -13.24 23.10 5.18
C VAL A 362 -14.15 23.91 4.27
N THR A 363 -13.64 24.25 3.08
CA THR A 363 -14.36 24.99 2.04
C THR A 363 -14.70 24.06 0.88
N LYS A 364 -15.51 24.54 -0.06
CA LYS A 364 -15.78 23.82 -1.31
C LYS A 364 -14.51 23.47 -2.08
N GLU A 365 -13.57 24.39 -2.19
CA GLU A 365 -12.30 24.15 -2.88
C GLU A 365 -11.52 23.01 -2.21
N TYR A 366 -11.58 22.91 -0.87
CA TYR A 366 -10.99 21.80 -0.15
C TYR A 366 -11.70 20.48 -0.45
N CYS A 367 -13.04 20.47 -0.49
CA CYS A 367 -13.82 19.30 -0.90
C CYS A 367 -13.47 18.85 -2.32
N ASP A 368 -13.30 19.79 -3.26
CA ASP A 368 -12.92 19.49 -4.65
C ASP A 368 -11.53 18.84 -4.72
N LEU A 369 -10.60 19.22 -3.83
CA LEU A 369 -9.29 18.59 -3.72
C LEU A 369 -9.31 17.21 -3.03
N MET A 370 -10.38 16.87 -2.31
CA MET A 370 -10.57 15.51 -1.75
C MET A 370 -11.05 14.51 -2.82
N HIS A 371 -11.50 15.00 -3.98
CA HIS A 371 -11.91 14.16 -5.10
C HIS A 371 -10.70 13.57 -5.85
N PHE A 372 -10.88 12.39 -6.44
CA PHE A 372 -9.84 11.66 -7.19
C PHE A 372 -9.17 12.44 -8.34
N PHE A 373 -9.82 13.47 -8.90
CA PHE A 373 -9.38 14.18 -10.12
C PHE A 373 -8.31 15.27 -9.89
N ILE A 374 -7.42 15.09 -8.91
CA ILE A 374 -6.33 16.06 -8.63
C ILE A 374 -5.11 15.88 -9.56
N LEU A 375 -4.95 14.73 -10.21
CA LEU A 375 -3.78 14.45 -11.06
C LEU A 375 -3.57 15.47 -12.21
N PRO A 376 -4.60 15.94 -12.94
CA PRO A 376 -4.43 17.02 -13.91
C PRO A 376 -3.93 18.33 -13.29
N LYS A 377 -4.38 18.69 -12.08
CA LYS A 377 -3.89 19.86 -11.34
C LYS A 377 -2.40 19.70 -10.97
N LEU A 378 -1.96 18.49 -10.62
CA LEU A 378 -0.55 18.20 -10.38
C LEU A 378 0.30 18.34 -11.64
N TRP A 379 -0.19 17.92 -12.80
CA TRP A 379 0.52 18.12 -14.07
C TRP A 379 0.65 19.60 -14.44
N GLU A 380 -0.40 20.39 -14.20
CA GLU A 380 -0.35 21.83 -14.38
C GLU A 380 0.66 22.48 -13.43
N GLN A 381 0.61 22.14 -12.14
CA GLN A 381 1.56 22.62 -11.14
C GLN A 381 3.01 22.26 -11.53
N TYR A 382 3.25 21.02 -11.96
CA TYR A 382 4.55 20.59 -12.46
C TYR A 382 5.02 21.44 -13.66
N SER A 383 4.14 21.67 -14.63
CA SER A 383 4.47 22.47 -15.82
C SER A 383 4.85 23.89 -15.44
N GLN A 384 4.12 24.50 -14.51
CA GLN A 384 4.45 25.83 -13.97
C GLN A 384 5.80 25.83 -13.23
N MET A 385 6.08 24.82 -12.39
CA MET A 385 7.35 24.72 -11.66
C MET A 385 8.57 24.58 -12.59
N GLU A 386 8.42 23.84 -13.70
CA GLU A 386 9.49 23.58 -14.65
C GLU A 386 9.59 24.64 -15.76
N GLY A 387 8.69 25.63 -15.79
CA GLY A 387 8.66 26.67 -16.83
C GLY A 387 8.21 26.14 -18.20
N LEU A 388 7.35 25.12 -18.22
CA LEU A 388 6.82 24.48 -19.42
C LEU A 388 5.41 25.00 -19.74
N LEU A 389 5.07 25.03 -21.04
CA LEU A 389 3.69 25.30 -21.46
C LEU A 389 2.76 24.18 -20.96
N PRO A 390 1.55 24.52 -20.45
CA PRO A 390 0.57 23.51 -20.07
C PRO A 390 0.19 22.62 -21.26
N GLU A 391 0.20 21.31 -21.06
CA GLU A 391 -0.29 20.35 -22.07
C GLU A 391 -1.81 20.56 -22.30
N ARG A 392 -2.20 21.32 -23.33
CA ARG A 392 -3.60 21.47 -23.74
C ARG A 392 -4.05 20.26 -24.57
N LYS A 393 -4.46 19.18 -23.91
CA LYS A 393 -5.25 18.10 -24.53
C LYS A 393 -6.44 17.75 -23.64
N SER A 394 -7.60 17.57 -24.27
CA SER A 394 -8.87 17.34 -23.59
C SER A 394 -8.85 16.04 -22.80
N PHE A 395 -9.75 15.90 -21.82
CA PHE A 395 -9.92 14.64 -21.10
C PHE A 395 -10.25 13.47 -22.05
N MET A 396 -10.93 13.73 -23.17
CA MET A 396 -11.24 12.71 -24.17
C MET A 396 -9.98 12.18 -24.87
N ASP A 397 -8.95 13.02 -25.06
CA ASP A 397 -7.66 12.59 -25.63
C ASP A 397 -6.85 11.66 -24.70
N LEU A 398 -7.25 11.54 -23.43
CA LEU A 398 -6.67 10.61 -22.44
C LEU A 398 -7.15 9.17 -22.63
N LEU A 399 -8.40 9.02 -23.04
CA LEU A 399 -9.10 7.73 -23.10
C LEU A 399 -8.65 6.88 -24.29
N PHE A 400 -8.11 7.51 -25.34
CA PHE A 400 -7.79 6.87 -26.62
C PHE A 400 -6.29 6.66 -26.89
N GLN A 401 -5.43 6.64 -25.86
CA GLN A 401 -4.00 6.38 -26.05
C GLN A 401 -3.71 4.90 -26.35
N LYS A 402 -2.83 4.62 -27.33
CA LYS A 402 -2.28 3.28 -27.58
C LYS A 402 -1.69 2.70 -26.28
N ARG A 403 -1.93 1.40 -26.04
CA ARG A 403 -1.42 0.67 -24.87
C ARG A 403 0.11 0.90 -24.72
N PRO A 404 0.59 1.40 -23.57
CA PRO A 404 2.01 1.57 -23.34
C PRO A 404 2.72 0.21 -23.16
N GLU A 405 4.02 0.16 -23.46
CA GLU A 405 4.86 -1.03 -23.25
C GLU A 405 4.94 -1.45 -21.76
N LYS A 406 4.73 -0.49 -20.84
CA LYS A 406 4.62 -0.68 -19.38
C LYS A 406 3.43 0.13 -18.83
N GLY A 407 2.65 -0.45 -17.92
CA GLY A 407 1.40 0.15 -17.41
C GLY A 407 0.21 0.02 -18.36
N CYS A 408 -0.80 0.88 -18.22
CA CYS A 408 -2.10 0.74 -18.89
C CYS A 408 -2.46 1.97 -19.73
N SER A 409 -3.42 1.84 -20.64
CA SER A 409 -4.16 2.99 -21.17
C SER A 409 -5.26 3.36 -20.17
N LEU A 410 -5.51 4.64 -19.90
CA LEU A 410 -6.66 5.08 -19.09
C LEU A 410 -7.96 4.67 -19.82
N LEU A 411 -8.56 3.54 -19.46
CA LEU A 411 -9.94 3.23 -19.83
C LEU A 411 -10.63 2.74 -18.57
N TYR A 412 -11.66 3.50 -18.18
CA TYR A 412 -12.54 3.26 -17.05
C TYR A 412 -13.29 1.93 -17.17
#